data_AF-A0A7M1AVH7-F1
#
_entry.id   AF-A0A7M1AVH7-F1
#
_cell.length_a   1.000
_cell.length_b   1.000
_cell.length_c   1.000
_cell.angle_alpha   90.00
_cell.angle_beta   90.00
_cell.angle_gamma   90.00
#
_symmetry.space_group_name_H-M   'P 1'
#
loop_
_entity.id
_entity.type
_entity.pdbx_description
1 polymer ?
#
loop_
_entity_poly.entity_id
_entity_poly.type
_entity_poly.pdbx_seq_one_letter_code
_entity_poly.pdbx_strand_id
1 'polypeptide(L)'
;MLEISESIKNLDKEDIADNLLHYDYNTKHLLSLIKKGVDQEDPSYLSSYRSFEGEAFENFIYEKLLRYAEENDYITKFILKGFHQNKQKAYANTLSISEKEQIVYRTKSREISEFDAMFITKKNELYFVEMTLVKNVLKLRKRLRKKKALLEIIFPNYEIKALIILNHGAAGYKQFPSYCKVWFTKEFSATEVLEYIMDLDKQKLQPKERVKSPKMIEAHTLKLHPFRYYNTMSWITKTLRSHKKHILDMGFLYNPKIQRYHDLYNKFYIGYISTQSAQKIIGIDPKDYKEDQRVVVAIEKKHSDEIVLTYYIQTARKNLYLYSFNDDGKVVKEKKDPYGITVTEVFHINKMMDENYKLSIANINVIKKLLLERFQRKR
;
A
#
# COMPACT_ATOMS: atom_id res chain seq x y z
N MET A 1 2.70 27.14 -6.60
CA MET A 1 1.62 26.12 -6.49
C MET A 1 1.92 25.03 -7.52
N LEU A 2 1.61 23.76 -7.26
CA LEU A 2 1.91 22.66 -8.21
C LEU A 2 0.82 22.58 -9.28
N GLU A 3 1.01 23.20 -10.44
CA GLU A 3 0.08 23.06 -11.57
C GLU A 3 0.59 22.06 -12.60
N ILE A 4 -0.32 21.27 -13.17
CA ILE A 4 0.02 20.28 -14.20
C ILE A 4 0.56 21.02 -15.44
N SER A 5 1.65 20.53 -16.03
CA SER A 5 2.14 21.05 -17.31
C SER A 5 1.30 20.52 -18.47
N GLU A 6 1.23 21.26 -19.58
CA GLU A 6 0.57 20.76 -20.79
C GLU A 6 1.22 19.47 -21.30
N SER A 7 2.54 19.32 -21.14
CA SER A 7 3.25 18.09 -21.52
C SER A 7 2.77 16.85 -20.75
N ILE A 8 2.59 16.95 -19.43
CA ILE A 8 2.03 15.85 -18.62
C ILE A 8 0.56 15.61 -18.98
N LYS A 9 -0.23 16.69 -19.10
CA LYS A 9 -1.66 16.63 -19.38
C LYS A 9 -1.95 15.95 -20.72
N ASN A 10 -1.16 16.27 -21.74
CA ASN A 10 -1.33 15.77 -23.10
C ASN A 10 -0.57 14.46 -23.38
N LEU A 11 0.26 14.01 -22.44
CA LEU A 11 1.12 12.83 -22.58
C LEU A 11 2.08 12.94 -23.78
N ASP A 12 2.67 14.12 -23.96
CA ASP A 12 3.66 14.35 -25.01
C ASP A 12 4.91 13.49 -24.74
N LYS A 13 5.47 12.79 -25.73
CA LYS A 13 6.54 11.80 -25.48
C LYS A 13 7.95 12.20 -25.97
N GLU A 14 8.06 13.31 -26.70
CA GLU A 14 9.25 13.67 -27.49
C GLU A 14 10.56 13.73 -26.68
N ASP A 15 10.49 14.26 -25.46
CA ASP A 15 11.60 14.44 -24.52
C ASP A 15 11.93 13.19 -23.68
N ILE A 16 11.12 12.12 -23.76
CA ILE A 16 11.28 10.91 -22.89
C ILE A 16 11.24 9.58 -23.64
N ALA A 17 10.96 9.58 -24.95
CA ALA A 17 10.63 8.37 -25.71
C ALA A 17 11.65 7.23 -25.55
N ASP A 18 12.93 7.50 -25.80
CA ASP A 18 13.97 6.47 -25.68
C ASP A 18 14.17 6.00 -24.23
N ASN A 19 14.03 6.89 -23.25
CA ASN A 19 14.15 6.54 -21.83
C ASN A 19 13.13 5.47 -21.41
N LEU A 20 11.92 5.50 -21.97
CA LEU A 20 10.88 4.50 -21.66
C LEU A 20 11.31 3.09 -22.09
N LEU A 21 12.04 2.98 -23.20
CA LEU A 21 12.48 1.71 -23.75
C LEU A 21 13.67 1.10 -22.98
N HIS A 22 14.23 1.82 -22.01
CA HIS A 22 15.30 1.35 -21.12
C HIS A 22 14.81 0.69 -19.82
N TYR A 23 13.50 0.72 -19.55
CA TYR A 23 12.90 0.06 -18.38
C TYR A 23 12.71 -1.45 -18.62
N ASP A 24 12.87 -2.24 -17.56
CA ASP A 24 12.67 -3.69 -17.59
C ASP A 24 11.21 -4.04 -17.23
N TYR A 25 10.35 -4.08 -18.24
CA TYR A 25 8.93 -4.36 -18.08
C TYR A 25 8.63 -5.84 -17.83
N ASN A 26 7.65 -6.14 -16.97
CA ASN A 26 7.25 -7.52 -16.71
C ASN A 26 6.33 -8.09 -17.81
N THR A 27 6.90 -8.36 -19.00
CA THR A 27 6.16 -8.76 -20.20
C THR A 27 6.21 -10.25 -20.52
N LYS A 28 6.97 -11.07 -19.78
CA LYS A 28 7.20 -12.49 -20.11
C LYS A 28 5.91 -13.28 -20.34
N HIS A 29 4.91 -13.08 -19.50
CA HIS A 29 3.62 -13.76 -19.64
C HIS A 29 2.83 -13.24 -20.83
N LEU A 30 2.75 -11.92 -21.01
CA LEU A 30 2.10 -11.28 -22.16
C LEU A 30 2.69 -11.76 -23.49
N LEU A 31 4.01 -11.75 -23.62
CA LEU A 31 4.72 -12.23 -24.82
C LEU A 31 4.45 -13.71 -25.08
N SER A 32 4.31 -14.53 -24.03
CA SER A 32 3.93 -15.94 -24.20
C SER A 32 2.50 -16.10 -24.71
N LEU A 33 1.55 -15.24 -24.34
CA LEU A 33 0.18 -15.28 -24.83
C LEU A 33 0.12 -14.85 -26.30
N ILE A 34 0.83 -13.77 -26.65
CA ILE A 34 0.97 -13.27 -28.02
C ILE A 34 1.55 -14.36 -28.93
N LYS A 35 2.64 -15.01 -28.51
CA LYS A 35 3.27 -16.10 -29.28
C LYS A 35 2.33 -17.29 -29.51
N LYS A 36 1.37 -17.51 -28.61
CA LYS A 36 0.37 -18.58 -28.73
C LYS A 36 -0.84 -18.17 -29.58
N GLY A 37 -0.90 -16.94 -30.08
CA GLY A 37 -2.04 -16.42 -30.83
C GLY A 37 -3.31 -16.31 -29.98
N VAL A 38 -3.18 -16.08 -28.68
CA VAL A 38 -4.34 -15.85 -27.80
C VAL A 38 -5.04 -14.57 -28.23
N ASP A 39 -6.37 -14.64 -28.32
CA ASP A 39 -7.22 -13.51 -28.70
C ASP A 39 -7.00 -12.31 -27.73
N GLN A 40 -7.00 -11.09 -28.27
CA GLN A 40 -6.79 -9.88 -27.47
C GLN A 40 -7.99 -9.58 -26.54
N GLU A 41 -9.16 -10.12 -26.85
CA GLU A 41 -10.34 -10.04 -26.00
C GLU A 41 -10.36 -11.14 -24.92
N ASP A 42 -9.41 -12.09 -24.96
CA ASP A 42 -9.32 -13.13 -23.93
C ASP A 42 -9.01 -12.50 -22.56
N PRO A 43 -9.71 -12.90 -21.48
CA PRO A 43 -9.48 -12.35 -20.14
C PRO A 43 -8.03 -12.46 -19.64
N SER A 44 -7.29 -13.50 -20.03
CA SER A 44 -5.88 -13.68 -19.66
C SER A 44 -4.98 -12.68 -20.39
N TYR A 45 -5.24 -12.43 -21.67
CA TYR A 45 -4.55 -11.41 -22.44
C TYR A 45 -4.83 -10.02 -21.87
N LEU A 46 -6.11 -9.65 -21.73
CA LEU A 46 -6.53 -8.36 -21.20
C LEU A 46 -5.93 -8.08 -19.81
N SER A 47 -5.92 -9.08 -18.94
CA SER A 47 -5.33 -8.94 -17.60
C SER A 47 -3.82 -8.72 -17.67
N SER A 48 -3.11 -9.45 -18.54
CA SER A 48 -1.65 -9.33 -18.68
C SER A 48 -1.27 -7.99 -19.33
N TYR A 49 -1.97 -7.60 -20.40
CA TYR A 49 -1.76 -6.33 -21.10
C TYR A 49 -2.04 -5.13 -20.19
N ARG A 50 -3.16 -5.10 -19.45
CA ARG A 50 -3.45 -4.01 -18.50
C ARG A 50 -2.42 -3.87 -17.39
N SER A 51 -1.82 -4.98 -16.95
CA SER A 51 -0.74 -4.93 -15.97
C SER A 51 0.51 -4.26 -16.56
N PHE A 52 0.88 -4.63 -17.79
CA PHE A 52 1.99 -4.02 -18.51
C PHE A 52 1.72 -2.53 -18.82
N GLU A 53 0.53 -2.21 -19.30
CA GLU A 53 0.13 -0.84 -19.65
C GLU A 53 0.16 0.08 -18.42
N GLY A 54 -0.26 -0.43 -17.25
CA GLY A 54 -0.12 0.28 -15.99
C GLY A 54 1.34 0.58 -15.62
N GLU A 55 2.24 -0.39 -15.79
CA GLU A 55 3.68 -0.22 -15.55
C GLU A 55 4.31 0.79 -16.52
N ALA A 56 3.94 0.72 -17.81
CA ALA A 56 4.35 1.69 -18.83
C ALA A 56 3.87 3.10 -18.51
N PHE A 57 2.61 3.26 -18.10
CA PHE A 57 2.08 4.55 -17.66
C PHE A 57 2.83 5.10 -16.45
N GLU A 58 3.16 4.23 -15.49
CA GLU A 58 3.91 4.63 -14.30
C GLU A 58 5.29 5.19 -14.64
N ASN A 59 6.02 4.52 -15.53
CA ASN A 59 7.34 4.96 -15.98
C ASN A 59 7.24 6.23 -16.85
N PHE A 60 6.23 6.33 -17.72
CA PHE A 60 5.95 7.53 -18.50
C PHE A 60 5.79 8.76 -17.61
N ILE A 61 4.88 8.68 -16.65
CA ILE A 61 4.59 9.79 -15.75
C ILE A 61 5.79 10.09 -14.85
N TYR A 62 6.53 9.07 -14.42
CA TYR A 62 7.76 9.27 -13.64
C TYR A 62 8.80 10.11 -14.39
N GLU A 63 9.11 9.76 -15.65
CA GLU A 63 10.05 10.50 -16.51
C GLU A 63 9.61 11.96 -16.72
N LYS A 64 8.29 12.19 -16.84
CA LYS A 64 7.73 13.54 -16.92
C LYS A 64 7.83 14.32 -15.63
N LEU A 65 7.53 13.69 -14.51
CA LEU A 65 7.64 14.32 -13.20
C LEU A 65 9.10 14.67 -12.88
N LEU A 66 10.06 13.89 -13.36
CA LEU A 66 11.49 14.16 -13.22
C LEU A 66 11.88 15.50 -13.89
N ARG A 67 11.51 15.68 -15.16
CA ARG A 67 11.75 16.93 -15.93
C ARG A 67 10.96 18.10 -15.34
N TYR A 68 9.69 17.88 -15.00
CA TYR A 68 8.87 18.88 -14.32
C TYR A 68 9.51 19.34 -13.00
N ALA A 69 10.07 18.43 -12.20
CA ALA A 69 10.70 18.78 -10.93
C ALA A 69 12.03 19.53 -11.12
N GLU A 70 12.77 19.24 -12.17
CA GLU A 70 13.99 19.98 -12.53
C GLU A 70 13.67 21.46 -12.77
N GLU A 71 12.68 21.74 -13.60
CA GLU A 71 12.27 23.10 -13.99
C GLU A 71 11.46 23.83 -12.91
N ASN A 72 10.70 23.10 -12.10
CA ASN A 72 9.78 23.73 -11.15
C ASN A 72 10.51 24.20 -9.89
N ASP A 73 10.59 25.52 -9.71
CA ASP A 73 11.22 26.16 -8.54
C ASP A 73 10.52 25.89 -7.20
N TYR A 74 9.27 25.45 -7.20
CA TYR A 74 8.59 25.09 -5.96
C TYR A 74 9.11 23.77 -5.38
N ILE A 75 9.62 22.88 -6.25
CA ILE A 75 10.19 21.59 -5.87
C ILE A 75 11.67 21.80 -5.53
N THR A 76 12.05 21.34 -4.34
CA THR A 76 13.43 21.44 -3.84
C THR A 76 14.18 20.13 -3.94
N LYS A 77 13.46 19.01 -3.84
CA LYS A 77 14.02 17.66 -3.96
C LYS A 77 13.05 16.74 -4.66
N PHE A 78 13.55 15.89 -5.54
CA PHE A 78 12.81 14.82 -6.19
C PHE A 78 13.54 13.51 -5.95
N ILE A 79 12.80 12.47 -5.56
CA ILE A 79 13.39 11.20 -5.18
C ILE A 79 13.52 10.33 -6.43
N LEU A 80 14.76 9.96 -6.74
CA LEU A 80 15.09 9.10 -7.87
C LEU A 80 14.50 7.69 -7.68
N LYS A 81 14.27 6.97 -8.79
CA LYS A 81 13.90 5.54 -8.87
C LYS A 81 14.39 4.94 -10.19
N GLY A 82 14.35 3.61 -10.33
CA GLY A 82 14.83 2.90 -11.51
C GLY A 82 16.28 3.19 -11.88
N PHE A 83 16.57 3.20 -13.17
CA PHE A 83 17.94 3.38 -13.67
C PHE A 83 18.53 4.77 -13.40
N HIS A 84 17.76 5.71 -12.84
CA HIS A 84 18.24 7.03 -12.44
C HIS A 84 19.08 7.01 -11.16
N GLN A 85 19.09 5.91 -10.41
CA GLN A 85 20.02 5.73 -9.30
C GLN A 85 20.68 4.36 -9.30
N ASN A 86 21.80 4.25 -8.57
CA ASN A 86 22.48 2.98 -8.44
C ASN A 86 21.72 2.02 -7.52
N LYS A 87 21.70 0.73 -7.86
CA LYS A 87 21.14 -0.31 -6.98
C LYS A 87 22.00 -0.40 -5.72
N GLN A 88 21.50 0.11 -4.62
CA GLN A 88 22.14 -0.01 -3.31
C GLN A 88 21.59 -1.20 -2.52
N LYS A 89 22.38 -1.71 -1.56
CA LYS A 89 21.91 -2.74 -0.63
C LYS A 89 20.70 -2.21 0.15
N ALA A 90 19.66 -3.03 0.26
CA ALA A 90 18.46 -2.69 1.02
C ALA A 90 18.80 -2.55 2.52
N TYR A 91 18.59 -1.36 3.08
CA TYR A 91 18.72 -1.11 4.52
C TYR A 91 17.36 -1.23 5.21
N ALA A 92 17.34 -1.78 6.42
CA ALA A 92 16.12 -1.92 7.20
C ALA A 92 15.72 -0.57 7.82
N ASN A 93 14.41 -0.28 7.84
CA ASN A 93 13.83 0.95 8.38
C ASN A 93 14.28 2.23 7.65
N THR A 94 14.57 2.11 6.35
CA THR A 94 14.87 3.24 5.47
C THR A 94 13.92 3.24 4.27
N LEU A 95 13.92 4.34 3.52
CA LEU A 95 13.48 4.34 2.13
C LEU A 95 14.63 3.77 1.28
N SER A 96 14.28 2.92 0.32
CA SER A 96 15.22 2.32 -0.61
C SER A 96 14.53 2.03 -1.93
N ILE A 97 15.29 1.58 -2.92
CA ILE A 97 14.74 1.06 -4.17
C ILE A 97 14.55 -0.45 -4.06
N SER A 98 13.41 -0.94 -4.51
CA SER A 98 13.11 -2.37 -4.58
C SER A 98 13.84 -3.04 -5.75
N GLU A 99 13.81 -4.37 -5.80
CA GLU A 99 14.31 -5.11 -6.96
C GLU A 99 13.55 -4.75 -8.25
N LYS A 100 12.27 -4.37 -8.10
CA LYS A 100 11.40 -3.86 -9.16
C LYS A 100 11.56 -2.36 -9.40
N GLU A 101 12.64 -1.76 -8.90
CA GLU A 101 12.99 -0.38 -9.21
C GLU A 101 12.04 0.70 -8.67
N GLN A 102 11.17 0.33 -7.72
CA GLN A 102 10.21 1.23 -7.06
C GLN A 102 10.75 1.79 -5.74
N ILE A 103 10.25 2.97 -5.34
CA ILE A 103 10.57 3.56 -4.03
C ILE A 103 9.77 2.83 -2.96
N VAL A 104 10.44 2.22 -1.99
CA VAL A 104 9.79 1.42 -0.95
C VAL A 104 10.30 1.77 0.44
N TYR A 105 9.41 1.69 1.43
CA TYR A 105 9.79 1.68 2.84
C TYR A 105 9.79 0.23 3.34
N ARG A 106 10.91 -0.21 3.92
CA ARG A 106 11.10 -1.58 4.38
C ARG A 106 11.27 -1.67 5.89
N THR A 107 10.66 -2.68 6.50
CA THR A 107 11.00 -3.13 7.86
C THR A 107 11.66 -4.51 7.77
N LYS A 108 12.89 -4.64 8.27
CA LYS A 108 13.71 -5.85 8.11
C LYS A 108 13.74 -6.32 6.64
N SER A 109 13.02 -7.39 6.30
CA SER A 109 12.94 -7.97 4.95
C SER A 109 11.59 -7.76 4.24
N ARG A 110 10.67 -6.96 4.80
CA ARG A 110 9.32 -6.76 4.25
C ARG A 110 9.08 -5.32 3.85
N GLU A 111 8.51 -5.14 2.67
CA GLU A 111 8.00 -3.86 2.20
C GLU A 111 6.69 -3.52 2.92
N ILE A 112 6.62 -2.35 3.53
CA ILE A 112 5.40 -1.83 4.17
C ILE A 112 4.54 -1.09 3.15
N SER A 113 5.21 -0.32 2.30
CA SER A 113 4.61 0.57 1.32
C SER A 113 5.58 0.81 0.18
N GLU A 114 5.01 1.03 -0.99
CA GLU A 114 5.65 1.44 -2.23
C GLU A 114 5.15 2.83 -2.63
N PHE A 115 5.91 3.57 -3.42
CA PHE A 115 5.56 4.91 -3.90
C PHE A 115 5.99 5.08 -5.35
N ASP A 116 5.09 5.58 -6.19
CA ASP A 116 5.30 5.68 -7.63
C ASP A 116 6.28 6.83 -7.94
N ALA A 117 6.17 7.93 -7.19
CA ALA A 117 7.16 9.01 -7.12
C ALA A 117 7.04 9.75 -5.77
N MET A 118 8.09 10.48 -5.39
CA MET A 118 8.09 11.33 -4.20
C MET A 118 8.90 12.61 -4.45
N PHE A 119 8.48 13.73 -3.85
CA PHE A 119 9.22 14.98 -3.90
C PHE A 119 8.92 15.90 -2.70
N ILE A 120 9.80 16.86 -2.46
CA ILE A 120 9.74 17.82 -1.34
C ILE A 120 9.69 19.24 -1.89
N THR A 121 8.82 20.07 -1.33
CA THR A 121 8.63 21.47 -1.76
C THR A 121 9.31 22.47 -0.83
N LYS A 122 9.37 23.74 -1.27
CA LYS A 122 9.87 24.87 -0.47
C LYS A 122 9.15 25.06 0.88
N LYS A 123 7.94 24.52 1.04
CA LYS A 123 7.12 24.65 2.27
C LYS A 123 7.28 23.48 3.26
N ASN A 124 8.32 22.65 3.11
CA ASN A 124 8.45 21.40 3.87
C ASN A 124 7.22 20.48 3.71
N GLU A 125 6.62 20.49 2.52
CA GLU A 125 5.60 19.51 2.16
C GLU A 125 6.30 18.33 1.49
N LEU A 126 5.96 17.11 1.90
CA LEU A 126 6.40 15.89 1.22
C LEU A 126 5.20 15.34 0.45
N TYR A 127 5.34 15.34 -0.88
CA TYR A 127 4.38 14.74 -1.79
C TYR A 127 4.79 13.31 -2.10
N PHE A 128 3.85 12.38 -1.93
CA PHE A 128 3.92 11.09 -2.60
C PHE A 128 2.93 11.08 -3.76
N VAL A 129 3.29 10.39 -4.83
CA VAL A 129 2.48 10.32 -6.05
C VAL A 129 1.82 8.95 -6.15
N GLU A 130 0.53 8.95 -6.49
CA GLU A 130 -0.16 7.76 -7.01
C GLU A 130 -0.62 8.01 -8.42
N MET A 131 -0.44 7.03 -9.29
CA MET A 131 -1.00 7.05 -10.63
C MET A 131 -1.79 5.78 -10.93
N THR A 132 -2.85 5.90 -11.71
CA THR A 132 -3.64 4.72 -12.12
C THR A 132 -4.47 5.01 -13.37
N LEU A 133 -4.57 3.99 -14.23
CA LEU A 133 -5.47 3.96 -15.38
C LEU A 133 -6.90 3.50 -15.01
N VAL A 134 -7.14 3.11 -13.76
CA VAL A 134 -8.43 2.56 -13.31
C VAL A 134 -9.49 3.66 -13.22
N LYS A 135 -10.63 3.46 -13.89
CA LYS A 135 -11.74 4.43 -13.92
C LYS A 135 -12.41 4.67 -12.56
N ASN A 136 -12.48 3.67 -11.68
CA ASN A 136 -13.06 3.84 -10.33
C ASN A 136 -11.99 3.83 -9.25
N VAL A 137 -11.79 4.99 -8.62
CA VAL A 137 -10.68 5.20 -7.68
C VAL A 137 -11.08 5.10 -6.20
N LEU A 138 -12.30 4.63 -5.88
CA LEU A 138 -12.75 4.53 -4.48
C LEU A 138 -11.86 3.63 -3.64
N LYS A 139 -11.34 2.54 -4.22
CA LYS A 139 -10.43 1.60 -3.54
C LYS A 139 -9.06 2.22 -3.23
N LEU A 140 -8.66 3.28 -3.94
CA LEU A 140 -7.38 3.96 -3.74
C LEU A 140 -7.31 4.63 -2.36
N ARG A 141 -8.44 5.06 -1.80
CA ARG A 141 -8.51 5.80 -0.52
C ARG A 141 -7.87 5.05 0.65
N LYS A 142 -8.06 3.73 0.77
CA LYS A 142 -7.43 2.92 1.83
C LYS A 142 -5.90 2.90 1.67
N ARG A 143 -5.42 2.80 0.42
CA ARG A 143 -3.98 2.84 0.09
C ARG A 143 -3.36 4.20 0.43
N LEU A 144 -4.03 5.30 0.06
CA LEU A 144 -3.62 6.67 0.37
C LEU A 144 -3.52 6.92 1.87
N ARG A 145 -4.55 6.51 2.63
CA ARG A 145 -4.58 6.64 4.09
C ARG A 145 -3.37 5.95 4.73
N LYS A 146 -3.06 4.72 4.31
CA LYS A 146 -1.90 3.96 4.78
C LYS A 146 -0.58 4.65 4.44
N LYS A 147 -0.40 5.08 3.19
CA LYS A 147 0.80 5.79 2.71
C LYS A 147 1.04 7.09 3.49
N LYS A 148 -0.01 7.90 3.66
CA LYS A 148 0.03 9.12 4.47
C LYS A 148 0.41 8.82 5.91
N ALA A 149 -0.24 7.86 6.55
CA ALA A 149 0.03 7.51 7.95
C ALA A 149 1.48 7.07 8.17
N LEU A 150 2.04 6.27 7.26
CA LEU A 150 3.46 5.88 7.29
C LEU A 150 4.37 7.11 7.22
N LEU A 151 4.15 7.98 6.23
CA LEU A 151 4.98 9.15 6.00
C LEU A 151 4.90 10.13 7.16
N GLU A 152 3.73 10.34 7.76
CA GLU A 152 3.56 11.17 8.98
C GLU A 152 4.31 10.62 10.21
N ILE A 153 4.59 9.31 10.23
CA ILE A 153 5.37 8.68 11.31
C ILE A 153 6.87 8.88 11.07
N ILE A 154 7.35 8.67 9.85
CA ILE A 154 8.79 8.70 9.53
C ILE A 154 9.30 10.10 9.13
N PHE A 155 8.41 11.03 8.81
CA PHE A 155 8.69 12.43 8.49
C PHE A 155 7.82 13.38 9.31
N PRO A 156 7.96 13.41 10.66
CA PRO A 156 7.06 14.17 11.53
C PRO A 156 7.12 15.69 11.32
N ASN A 157 8.19 16.20 10.68
CA ASN A 157 8.41 17.62 10.43
C ASN A 157 7.91 18.07 9.05
N TYR A 158 7.29 17.19 8.27
CA TYR A 158 6.76 17.50 6.94
C TYR A 158 5.23 17.45 6.93
N GLU A 159 4.62 18.35 6.18
CA GLU A 159 3.21 18.21 5.82
C GLU A 159 3.09 17.18 4.70
N ILE A 160 2.37 16.08 4.96
CA ILE A 160 2.25 14.99 3.98
C ILE A 160 1.08 15.26 3.03
N LYS A 161 1.39 15.37 1.73
CA LYS A 161 0.41 15.57 0.65
C LYS A 161 0.50 14.43 -0.36
N ALA A 162 -0.56 14.25 -1.12
CA ALA A 162 -0.62 13.28 -2.21
C ALA A 162 -0.89 14.00 -3.53
N LEU A 163 -0.16 13.63 -4.57
CA LEU A 163 -0.49 13.98 -5.94
C LEU A 163 -1.06 12.73 -6.62
N ILE A 164 -2.29 12.82 -7.12
CA ILE A 164 -3.00 11.71 -7.77
C ILE A 164 -3.12 12.02 -9.25
N ILE A 165 -2.58 11.16 -10.11
CA ILE A 165 -2.60 11.32 -11.56
C ILE A 165 -3.55 10.28 -12.15
N LEU A 166 -4.60 10.76 -12.82
CA LEU A 166 -5.70 9.96 -13.35
C LEU A 166 -5.95 10.28 -14.82
N ASN A 167 -6.48 9.31 -15.57
CA ASN A 167 -7.03 9.61 -16.89
C ASN A 167 -8.33 10.41 -16.78
N HIS A 168 -8.58 11.24 -17.78
CA HIS A 168 -9.86 11.91 -17.94
C HIS A 168 -11.02 10.90 -17.91
N GLY A 169 -12.11 11.26 -17.23
CA GLY A 169 -13.27 10.38 -17.04
C GLY A 169 -13.21 9.42 -15.84
N ALA A 170 -12.13 9.46 -15.04
CA ALA A 170 -12.12 8.73 -13.77
C ALA A 170 -13.22 9.24 -12.82
N ALA A 171 -13.92 8.32 -12.15
CA ALA A 171 -15.01 8.57 -11.23
C ALA A 171 -14.59 8.31 -9.77
N GLY A 172 -15.20 9.04 -8.83
CA GLY A 172 -14.96 8.89 -7.40
C GLY A 172 -13.84 9.77 -6.82
N TYR A 173 -13.09 10.50 -7.66
CA TYR A 173 -12.01 11.39 -7.22
C TYR A 173 -12.47 12.53 -6.30
N LYS A 174 -13.72 12.98 -6.44
CA LYS A 174 -14.32 14.02 -5.57
C LYS A 174 -14.41 13.60 -4.10
N GLN A 175 -14.28 12.30 -3.80
CA GLN A 175 -14.28 11.78 -2.44
C GLN A 175 -12.87 11.67 -1.84
N PHE A 176 -11.83 12.12 -2.55
CA PHE A 176 -10.49 12.13 -1.98
C PHE A 176 -10.36 13.12 -0.83
N PRO A 177 -9.56 12.79 0.19
CA PRO A 177 -9.27 13.71 1.29
C PRO A 177 -8.59 15.00 0.82
N SER A 178 -8.67 16.06 1.64
CA SER A 178 -8.11 17.39 1.34
C SER A 178 -6.59 17.43 1.13
N TYR A 179 -5.84 16.42 1.61
CA TYR A 179 -4.40 16.32 1.36
C TYR A 179 -4.06 15.83 -0.06
N CYS A 180 -5.06 15.46 -0.86
CA CYS A 180 -4.88 14.99 -2.23
C CYS A 180 -5.08 16.13 -3.24
N LYS A 181 -4.11 16.35 -4.12
CA LYS A 181 -4.28 17.11 -5.37
C LYS A 181 -4.45 16.12 -6.52
N VAL A 182 -5.40 16.39 -7.42
CA VAL A 182 -5.69 15.52 -8.58
C VAL A 182 -5.27 16.22 -9.85
N TRP A 183 -4.53 15.50 -10.70
CA TRP A 183 -4.16 15.87 -12.05
C TRP A 183 -4.80 14.90 -13.03
N PHE A 184 -5.32 15.43 -14.14
CA PHE A 184 -5.93 14.64 -15.19
C PHE A 184 -5.07 14.65 -16.45
N THR A 185 -4.82 13.47 -17.00
CA THR A 185 -4.15 13.27 -18.29
C THR A 185 -5.15 12.82 -19.34
N LYS A 186 -4.74 12.90 -20.62
CA LYS A 186 -5.38 12.14 -21.70
C LYS A 186 -5.28 10.64 -21.45
N GLU A 187 -5.99 9.86 -22.28
CA GLU A 187 -5.89 8.41 -22.26
C GLU A 187 -4.50 7.99 -22.73
N PHE A 188 -3.87 7.09 -21.96
CA PHE A 188 -2.55 6.54 -22.25
C PHE A 188 -2.70 5.19 -22.96
N SER A 189 -1.79 4.91 -23.89
CA SER A 189 -1.64 3.60 -24.51
C SER A 189 -0.18 3.17 -24.49
N ALA A 190 0.07 1.90 -24.20
CA ALA A 190 1.40 1.30 -24.22
C ALA A 190 1.72 0.56 -25.52
N THR A 191 0.90 0.70 -26.58
CA THR A 191 1.06 -0.02 -27.86
C THR A 191 2.47 0.12 -28.43
N GLU A 192 2.99 1.35 -28.55
CA GLU A 192 4.31 1.59 -29.14
C GLU A 192 5.45 0.96 -28.32
N VAL A 193 5.33 0.97 -27.00
CA VAL A 193 6.31 0.32 -26.10
C VAL A 193 6.25 -1.19 -26.29
N LEU A 194 5.05 -1.76 -26.41
CA LEU A 194 4.88 -3.19 -26.67
C LEU A 194 5.45 -3.61 -28.02
N GLU A 195 5.17 -2.83 -29.07
CA GLU A 195 5.69 -3.05 -30.43
C GLU A 195 7.22 -3.09 -30.42
N TYR A 196 7.88 -2.13 -29.75
CA TYR A 196 9.33 -2.12 -29.60
C TYR A 196 9.86 -3.35 -28.84
N ILE A 197 9.17 -3.79 -27.78
CA ILE A 197 9.57 -4.99 -27.02
C ILE A 197 9.45 -6.25 -27.88
N MET A 198 8.47 -6.31 -28.78
CA MET A 198 8.22 -7.44 -29.68
C MET A 198 9.17 -7.46 -30.89
N ASP A 199 9.74 -6.31 -31.26
CA ASP A 199 10.62 -6.20 -32.41
C ASP A 199 11.89 -7.07 -32.26
N LEU A 200 12.15 -7.88 -33.29
CA LEU A 200 13.31 -8.75 -33.38
C LEU A 200 14.55 -7.97 -33.87
N ASP A 201 14.34 -6.91 -34.65
CA ASP A 201 15.39 -6.04 -35.20
C ASP A 201 15.42 -4.70 -34.45
N LYS A 202 15.61 -4.79 -33.13
CA LYS A 202 15.56 -3.64 -32.21
C LYS A 202 16.41 -2.49 -32.73
N GLN A 203 15.74 -1.35 -32.95
CA GLN A 203 16.42 -0.10 -33.22
C GLN A 203 17.42 0.21 -32.10
N LYS A 204 18.58 0.76 -32.47
CA LYS A 204 19.60 1.12 -31.49
C LYS A 204 19.13 2.32 -30.67
N LEU A 205 18.76 2.06 -29.41
CA LEU A 205 18.37 3.11 -28.47
C LEU A 205 19.47 4.13 -28.26
N GLN A 206 19.08 5.39 -28.12
CA GLN A 206 19.98 6.41 -27.59
C GLN A 206 20.40 6.07 -26.16
N PRO A 207 21.57 6.53 -25.69
CA PRO A 207 22.00 6.35 -24.31
C PRO A 207 20.96 6.88 -23.32
N LYS A 208 20.86 6.22 -22.16
CA LYS A 208 19.97 6.63 -21.05
C LYS A 208 20.23 8.08 -20.67
N GLU A 209 19.20 8.91 -20.77
CA GLU A 209 19.26 10.29 -20.29
C GLU A 209 19.00 10.32 -18.78
N ARG A 210 19.96 10.86 -18.02
CA ARG A 210 19.83 11.05 -16.56
C ARG A 210 19.86 12.53 -16.23
N VAL A 211 18.84 12.99 -15.51
CA VAL A 211 18.75 14.37 -15.03
C VAL A 211 19.81 14.62 -13.94
N LYS A 212 20.67 15.63 -14.14
CA LYS A 212 21.83 15.94 -13.26
C LYS A 212 21.58 17.08 -12.27
N SER A 213 20.34 17.55 -12.16
CA SER A 213 19.96 18.64 -11.24
C SER A 213 20.27 18.28 -9.77
N PRO A 214 20.75 19.25 -8.95
CA PRO A 214 20.94 19.04 -7.51
C PRO A 214 19.63 18.78 -6.75
N LYS A 215 18.47 19.00 -7.38
CA LYS A 215 17.16 18.60 -6.85
C LYS A 215 17.00 17.07 -6.83
N MET A 216 17.72 16.33 -7.66
CA MET A 216 17.58 14.89 -7.79
C MET A 216 18.37 14.17 -6.71
N ILE A 217 17.67 13.47 -5.81
CA ILE A 217 18.29 12.78 -4.68
C ILE A 217 17.93 11.30 -4.64
N GLU A 218 18.86 10.48 -4.16
CA GLU A 218 18.59 9.06 -3.94
C GLU A 218 17.77 8.84 -2.66
N ALA A 219 16.89 7.85 -2.67
CA ALA A 219 15.92 7.61 -1.58
C ALA A 219 16.57 7.40 -0.21
N HIS A 220 17.74 6.75 -0.17
CA HIS A 220 18.48 6.42 1.05
C HIS A 220 19.10 7.65 1.74
N THR A 221 19.23 8.78 1.04
CA THR A 221 19.79 10.03 1.60
C THR A 221 18.82 10.76 2.54
N LEU A 222 17.53 10.38 2.49
CA LEU A 222 16.51 10.98 3.34
C LEU A 222 16.65 10.52 4.79
N LYS A 223 16.83 11.47 5.70
CA LYS A 223 16.85 11.23 7.14
C LYS A 223 15.43 10.95 7.64
N LEU A 224 15.21 9.74 8.14
CA LEU A 224 13.92 9.31 8.68
C LEU A 224 13.89 9.39 10.20
N HIS A 225 12.72 9.71 10.76
CA HIS A 225 12.44 9.48 12.17
C HIS A 225 12.38 7.96 12.44
N PRO A 226 13.07 7.44 13.48
CA PRO A 226 13.09 6.02 13.77
C PRO A 226 11.68 5.43 13.98
N PHE A 227 11.38 4.35 13.26
CA PHE A 227 10.12 3.64 13.39
C PHE A 227 10.31 2.12 13.45
N ARG A 228 10.01 1.53 14.60
CA ARG A 228 10.16 0.09 14.87
C ARG A 228 8.82 -0.63 14.73
N TYR A 229 8.45 -0.98 13.50
CA TYR A 229 7.15 -1.55 13.12
C TYR A 229 6.61 -2.62 14.09
N TYR A 230 7.35 -3.71 14.33
CA TYR A 230 6.86 -4.80 15.19
C TYR A 230 6.85 -4.44 16.68
N ASN A 231 7.79 -3.62 17.15
CA ASN A 231 7.82 -3.15 18.53
C ASN A 231 6.61 -2.25 18.82
N THR A 232 6.29 -1.34 17.90
CA THR A 232 5.11 -0.48 18.00
C THR A 232 3.83 -1.32 18.00
N MET A 233 3.72 -2.32 17.13
CA MET A 233 2.56 -3.23 17.12
C MET A 233 2.42 -3.99 18.45
N SER A 234 3.52 -4.55 18.98
CA SER A 234 3.52 -5.21 20.29
C SER A 234 3.12 -4.27 21.43
N TRP A 235 3.63 -3.04 21.43
CA TRP A 235 3.27 -2.03 22.42
C TRP A 235 1.79 -1.69 22.36
N ILE A 236 1.24 -1.44 21.17
CA ILE A 236 -0.20 -1.16 20.99
C ILE A 236 -1.05 -2.32 21.52
N THR A 237 -0.74 -3.56 21.15
CA THR A 237 -1.48 -4.74 21.63
C THR A 237 -1.42 -4.88 23.15
N LYS A 238 -0.25 -4.67 23.76
CA LYS A 238 -0.10 -4.70 25.22
C LYS A 238 -0.92 -3.61 25.89
N THR A 239 -0.82 -2.37 25.41
CA THR A 239 -1.49 -1.22 26.03
C THR A 239 -3.01 -1.32 25.90
N LEU A 240 -3.53 -1.72 24.73
CA LEU A 240 -4.96 -1.95 24.53
C LEU A 240 -5.57 -2.95 25.52
N ARG A 241 -4.74 -3.87 26.05
CA ARG A 241 -5.11 -4.95 26.97
C ARG A 241 -4.63 -4.75 28.41
N SER A 242 -4.00 -3.61 28.71
CA SER A 242 -3.35 -3.37 30.00
C SER A 242 -4.31 -2.93 31.12
N HIS A 243 -5.53 -2.51 30.79
CA HIS A 243 -6.46 -1.96 31.76
C HIS A 243 -7.06 -3.04 32.66
N LYS A 244 -6.94 -2.88 34.00
CA LYS A 244 -7.40 -3.88 34.98
C LYS A 244 -8.91 -4.17 34.95
N LYS A 245 -9.73 -3.17 34.57
CA LYS A 245 -11.20 -3.26 34.57
C LYS A 245 -11.84 -3.35 33.18
N HIS A 246 -11.09 -3.06 32.13
CA HIS A 246 -11.66 -2.92 30.79
C HIS A 246 -10.98 -3.90 29.84
N ILE A 247 -11.80 -4.64 29.10
CA ILE A 247 -11.31 -5.61 28.13
C ILE A 247 -10.65 -4.94 26.91
N LEU A 248 -10.94 -3.67 26.67
CA LEU A 248 -10.33 -2.89 25.61
C LEU A 248 -10.22 -1.44 26.08
N ASP A 249 -9.02 -0.88 26.06
CA ASP A 249 -8.81 0.53 26.38
C ASP A 249 -9.27 1.41 25.21
N MET A 250 -10.52 1.87 25.28
CA MET A 250 -11.12 2.75 24.28
C MET A 250 -10.50 4.16 24.28
N GLY A 251 -9.99 4.64 25.42
CA GLY A 251 -9.32 5.94 25.51
C GLY A 251 -8.01 5.91 24.72
N PHE A 252 -7.22 4.86 24.91
CA PHE A 252 -6.00 4.62 24.15
C PHE A 252 -6.29 4.38 22.67
N LEU A 253 -7.25 3.50 22.33
CA LEU A 253 -7.58 3.17 20.94
C LEU A 253 -7.91 4.43 20.12
N TYR A 254 -8.73 5.34 20.68
CA TYR A 254 -9.19 6.54 19.98
C TYR A 254 -8.29 7.77 20.17
N ASN A 255 -7.14 7.62 20.83
CA ASN A 255 -6.12 8.67 20.84
C ASN A 255 -5.66 8.98 19.40
N PRO A 256 -5.52 10.25 18.99
CA PRO A 256 -5.14 10.62 17.63
C PRO A 256 -3.84 9.97 17.12
N LYS A 257 -2.83 9.84 18.00
CA LYS A 257 -1.57 9.17 17.67
C LYS A 257 -1.77 7.68 17.39
N ILE A 258 -2.64 7.03 18.16
CA ILE A 258 -2.97 5.61 17.99
C ILE A 258 -3.81 5.39 16.74
N GLN A 259 -4.75 6.28 16.46
CA GLN A 259 -5.51 6.26 15.21
C GLN A 259 -4.63 6.39 13.97
N ARG A 260 -3.56 7.21 14.01
CA ARG A 260 -2.56 7.26 12.94
C ARG A 260 -1.86 5.92 12.74
N TYR A 261 -1.49 5.24 13.83
CA TYR A 261 -0.98 3.87 13.70
C TYR A 261 -2.05 2.92 13.15
N HIS A 262 -3.31 3.05 13.56
CA HIS A 262 -4.39 2.19 13.06
C HIS A 262 -4.58 2.37 11.55
N ASP A 263 -4.43 3.58 11.05
CA ASP A 263 -4.43 3.91 9.63
C ASP A 263 -3.26 3.26 8.87
N LEU A 264 -2.09 3.13 9.49
CA LEU A 264 -0.94 2.42 8.93
C LEU A 264 -1.14 0.90 8.90
N TYR A 265 -1.46 0.30 10.05
CA TYR A 265 -1.57 -1.16 10.17
C TYR A 265 -2.89 -1.70 9.56
N ASN A 266 -3.89 -0.84 9.42
CA ASN A 266 -5.33 -1.12 9.20
C ASN A 266 -5.99 -1.95 10.31
N LYS A 267 -5.22 -2.64 11.16
CA LYS A 267 -5.72 -3.53 12.19
C LYS A 267 -4.82 -3.52 13.42
N PHE A 268 -5.41 -3.74 14.59
CA PHE A 268 -4.70 -4.03 15.82
C PHE A 268 -5.14 -5.37 16.38
N TYR A 269 -4.17 -6.15 16.85
CA TYR A 269 -4.43 -7.42 17.49
C TYR A 269 -4.74 -7.20 18.96
N ILE A 270 -5.74 -7.90 19.48
CA ILE A 270 -6.26 -7.68 20.83
C ILE A 270 -6.32 -8.97 21.68
N GLY A 271 -6.11 -10.14 21.08
CA GLY A 271 -6.10 -11.39 21.82
C GLY A 271 -6.27 -12.60 20.91
N TYR A 272 -6.63 -13.73 21.51
CA TYR A 272 -7.02 -14.94 20.79
C TYR A 272 -8.20 -15.65 21.45
N ILE A 273 -8.89 -16.48 20.69
CA ILE A 273 -9.92 -17.40 21.17
C ILE A 273 -9.54 -18.84 20.81
N SER A 274 -10.20 -19.81 21.44
CA SER A 274 -10.08 -21.22 21.06
C SER A 274 -10.86 -21.55 19.79
N THR A 275 -10.55 -22.67 19.15
CA THR A 275 -11.30 -23.19 17.99
C THR A 275 -12.77 -23.45 18.33
N GLN A 276 -13.10 -23.91 19.54
CA GLN A 276 -14.50 -24.12 19.95
C GLN A 276 -15.27 -22.80 20.05
N SER A 277 -14.63 -21.74 20.56
CA SER A 277 -15.23 -20.40 20.59
C SER A 277 -15.39 -19.84 19.18
N ALA A 278 -14.40 -20.06 18.32
CA ALA A 278 -14.44 -19.65 16.92
C ALA A 278 -15.53 -20.38 16.13
N GLN A 279 -15.76 -21.69 16.35
CA GLN A 279 -16.88 -22.42 15.74
C GLN A 279 -18.22 -21.72 16.01
N LYS A 280 -18.46 -21.28 17.25
CA LYS A 280 -19.69 -20.58 17.63
C LYS A 280 -19.82 -19.17 17.01
N ILE A 281 -18.71 -18.52 16.67
CA ILE A 281 -18.71 -17.13 16.17
C ILE A 281 -18.67 -17.07 14.65
N ILE A 282 -17.79 -17.85 14.02
CA ILE A 282 -17.46 -17.81 12.59
C ILE A 282 -17.71 -19.14 11.87
N GLY A 283 -18.28 -20.15 12.53
CA GLY A 283 -18.74 -21.39 11.88
C GLY A 283 -17.63 -22.28 11.32
N ILE A 284 -16.42 -22.23 11.87
CA ILE A 284 -15.35 -23.16 11.48
C ILE A 284 -15.62 -24.57 12.01
N ASP A 285 -15.16 -25.60 11.31
CA ASP A 285 -15.09 -26.96 11.87
C ASP A 285 -13.80 -27.10 12.72
N PRO A 286 -13.89 -27.31 14.04
CA PRO A 286 -12.71 -27.52 14.88
C PRO A 286 -11.85 -28.70 14.45
N LYS A 287 -12.42 -29.72 13.77
CA LYS A 287 -11.69 -30.92 13.31
C LYS A 287 -10.64 -30.61 12.24
N ASP A 288 -10.80 -29.49 11.52
CA ASP A 288 -9.84 -29.04 10.52
C ASP A 288 -8.55 -28.45 11.14
N TYR A 289 -8.52 -28.30 12.47
CA TYR A 289 -7.47 -27.59 13.19
C TYR A 289 -6.95 -28.40 14.37
N LYS A 290 -5.71 -28.09 14.80
CA LYS A 290 -5.14 -28.66 16.02
C LYS A 290 -5.91 -28.20 17.25
N GLU A 291 -5.91 -29.02 18.29
CA GLU A 291 -6.65 -28.72 19.53
C GLU A 291 -6.13 -27.44 20.23
N ASP A 292 -4.82 -27.20 20.18
CA ASP A 292 -4.16 -26.01 20.72
C ASP A 292 -4.14 -24.82 19.74
N GLN A 293 -4.79 -24.95 18.58
CA GLN A 293 -4.80 -23.91 17.57
C GLN A 293 -5.47 -22.64 18.11
N ARG A 294 -4.70 -21.56 18.17
CA ARG A 294 -5.21 -20.23 18.51
C ARG A 294 -5.83 -19.57 17.29
N VAL A 295 -6.99 -18.94 17.50
CA VAL A 295 -7.63 -18.04 16.54
C VAL A 295 -7.39 -16.61 17.00
N VAL A 296 -6.48 -15.91 16.33
CA VAL A 296 -6.05 -14.56 16.69
C VAL A 296 -7.16 -13.57 16.33
N VAL A 297 -7.52 -12.70 17.28
CA VAL A 297 -8.57 -11.70 17.14
C VAL A 297 -7.94 -10.32 16.93
N ALA A 298 -8.43 -9.60 15.93
CA ALA A 298 -8.01 -8.23 15.65
C ALA A 298 -9.21 -7.29 15.46
N ILE A 299 -8.97 -6.01 15.70
CA ILE A 299 -9.87 -4.90 15.35
C ILE A 299 -9.37 -4.24 14.06
N GLU A 300 -10.14 -4.32 12.97
CA GLU A 300 -9.82 -3.73 11.67
C GLU A 300 -10.64 -2.46 11.44
N LYS A 301 -9.97 -1.40 10.96
CA LYS A 301 -10.60 -0.13 10.58
C LYS A 301 -11.04 -0.20 9.13
N LYS A 302 -12.36 -0.15 8.91
CA LYS A 302 -12.97 -0.06 7.58
C LYS A 302 -12.71 1.31 6.95
N HIS A 303 -13.04 1.41 5.66
CA HIS A 303 -12.96 2.67 4.92
C HIS A 303 -13.86 3.76 5.52
N SER A 304 -15.03 3.37 6.03
CA SER A 304 -16.00 4.22 6.75
C SER A 304 -15.53 4.71 8.12
N ASP A 305 -14.29 4.39 8.53
CA ASP A 305 -13.76 4.57 9.89
C ASP A 305 -14.46 3.75 10.98
N GLU A 306 -15.40 2.87 10.60
CA GLU A 306 -15.93 1.82 11.47
C GLU A 306 -14.80 0.86 11.86
N ILE A 307 -14.72 0.49 13.14
CA ILE A 307 -13.77 -0.51 13.63
C ILE A 307 -14.52 -1.79 13.94
N VAL A 308 -14.15 -2.90 13.29
CA VAL A 308 -14.84 -4.20 13.39
C VAL A 308 -13.89 -5.32 13.80
N LEU A 309 -14.45 -6.42 14.33
CA LEU A 309 -13.65 -7.60 14.66
C LEU A 309 -13.40 -8.49 13.45
N THR A 310 -12.17 -8.99 13.37
CA THR A 310 -11.70 -9.97 12.38
C THR A 310 -10.91 -11.08 13.07
N TYR A 311 -10.86 -12.25 12.45
CA TYR A 311 -10.29 -13.46 13.04
C TYR A 311 -9.27 -14.09 12.09
N TYR A 312 -8.15 -14.52 12.63
CA TYR A 312 -7.02 -15.03 11.89
C TYR A 312 -6.65 -16.42 12.39
N ILE A 313 -6.59 -17.39 11.47
CA ILE A 313 -6.17 -18.77 11.79
C ILE A 313 -4.93 -19.10 10.98
N GLN A 314 -3.81 -19.26 11.67
CA GLN A 314 -2.52 -19.60 11.06
C GLN A 314 -2.29 -21.11 11.21
N THR A 315 -2.45 -21.86 10.12
CA THR A 315 -2.27 -23.32 10.11
C THR A 315 -0.82 -23.74 9.84
N ALA A 316 -0.02 -22.86 9.23
CA ALA A 316 1.41 -23.02 9.03
C ALA A 316 2.10 -21.66 8.93
N ARG A 317 3.44 -21.62 8.96
CA ARG A 317 4.23 -20.38 8.92
C ARG A 317 3.86 -19.43 7.76
N LYS A 318 3.49 -19.99 6.61
CA LYS A 318 3.07 -19.25 5.41
C LYS A 318 1.57 -19.43 5.06
N ASN A 319 0.79 -20.14 5.87
CA ASN A 319 -0.61 -20.40 5.60
C ASN A 319 -1.50 -19.71 6.63
N LEU A 320 -2.23 -18.69 6.19
CA LEU A 320 -3.05 -17.84 7.03
C LEU A 320 -4.40 -17.60 6.38
N TYR A 321 -5.47 -17.83 7.13
CA TYR A 321 -6.84 -17.51 6.75
C TYR A 321 -7.36 -16.33 7.58
N LEU A 322 -8.00 -15.38 6.91
CA LEU A 322 -8.81 -14.33 7.52
C LEU A 322 -10.28 -14.73 7.45
N TYR A 323 -10.97 -14.54 8.56
CA TYR A 323 -12.42 -14.61 8.68
C TYR A 323 -12.96 -13.24 9.10
N SER A 324 -13.89 -12.71 8.33
CA SER A 324 -14.55 -11.42 8.56
C SER A 324 -16.04 -11.50 8.26
N PHE A 325 -16.81 -10.51 8.68
CA PHE A 325 -18.22 -10.38 8.33
C PHE A 325 -18.37 -9.37 7.19
N ASN A 326 -19.13 -9.72 6.15
CA ASN A 326 -19.55 -8.76 5.13
C ASN A 326 -20.66 -7.84 5.67
N ASP A 327 -21.12 -6.91 4.85
CA ASP A 327 -22.17 -5.95 5.26
C ASP A 327 -23.53 -6.61 5.54
N ASP A 328 -23.78 -7.81 4.99
CA ASP A 328 -24.97 -8.64 5.29
C ASP A 328 -24.80 -9.49 6.56
N GLY A 329 -23.68 -9.39 7.27
CA GLY A 329 -23.38 -10.21 8.45
C GLY A 329 -23.02 -11.67 8.13
N LYS A 330 -22.74 -12.02 6.88
CA LYS A 330 -22.24 -13.34 6.47
C LYS A 330 -20.73 -13.44 6.66
N VAL A 331 -20.27 -14.60 7.09
CA VAL A 331 -18.84 -14.89 7.26
C VAL A 331 -18.19 -15.05 5.88
N VAL A 332 -17.07 -14.34 5.69
CA VAL A 332 -16.22 -14.42 4.51
C VAL A 332 -14.87 -14.98 4.93
N LYS A 333 -14.39 -16.00 4.21
CA LYS A 333 -13.08 -16.62 4.39
C LYS A 333 -12.16 -16.18 3.25
N GLU A 334 -11.00 -15.64 3.59
CA GLU A 334 -9.98 -15.20 2.63
C GLU A 334 -8.63 -15.83 2.98
N LYS A 335 -7.98 -16.48 2.00
CA LYS A 335 -6.59 -16.95 2.14
C LYS A 335 -5.65 -15.76 1.91
N LYS A 336 -4.78 -15.47 2.88
CA LYS A 336 -3.80 -14.38 2.76
C LYS A 336 -2.57 -14.80 1.96
N ASP A 337 -1.98 -13.83 1.29
CA ASP A 337 -0.70 -14.01 0.57
C ASP A 337 0.37 -14.54 1.53
N PRO A 338 0.99 -15.71 1.25
CA PRO A 338 2.04 -16.30 2.07
C PRO A 338 3.26 -15.40 2.29
N TYR A 339 3.49 -14.42 1.42
CA TYR A 339 4.58 -13.45 1.50
C TYR A 339 4.14 -12.07 2.00
N GLY A 340 2.84 -11.87 2.21
CA GLY A 340 2.28 -10.64 2.72
C GLY A 340 2.68 -10.36 4.18
N ILE A 341 2.77 -9.08 4.53
CA ILE A 341 3.17 -8.66 5.88
C ILE A 341 2.25 -9.22 6.98
N THR A 342 0.95 -9.33 6.70
CA THR A 342 -0.05 -9.85 7.65
C THR A 342 0.31 -11.24 8.20
N VAL A 343 0.92 -12.11 7.39
CA VAL A 343 1.39 -13.43 7.84
C VAL A 343 2.43 -13.31 8.94
N THR A 344 3.39 -12.39 8.75
CA THR A 344 4.45 -12.14 9.73
C THR A 344 3.95 -11.39 10.96
N GLU A 345 2.94 -10.52 10.81
CA GLU A 345 2.30 -9.81 11.92
C GLU A 345 1.55 -10.78 12.84
N VAL A 346 0.71 -11.64 12.28
CA VAL A 346 -0.04 -12.65 13.04
C VAL A 346 0.93 -13.59 13.74
N PHE A 347 1.97 -14.06 13.06
CA PHE A 347 2.99 -14.91 13.67
C PHE A 347 3.68 -14.22 14.86
N HIS A 348 4.08 -12.96 14.68
CA HIS A 348 4.76 -12.17 15.71
C HIS A 348 3.87 -11.97 16.95
N ILE A 349 2.61 -11.56 16.75
CA ILE A 349 1.70 -11.31 17.87
C ILE A 349 1.25 -12.61 18.53
N ASN A 350 0.99 -13.67 17.77
CA ASN A 350 0.61 -14.97 18.33
C ASN A 350 1.71 -15.53 19.26
N LYS A 351 2.98 -15.36 18.89
CA LYS A 351 4.13 -15.73 19.73
C LYS A 351 4.25 -14.86 21.00
N MET A 352 3.81 -13.61 20.95
CA MET A 352 3.88 -12.68 22.07
C MET A 352 2.78 -12.93 23.12
N MET A 353 1.62 -13.44 22.70
CA MET A 353 0.45 -13.58 23.56
C MET A 353 0.54 -14.80 24.49
N ASP A 354 0.33 -14.55 25.78
CA ASP A 354 0.13 -15.56 26.83
C ASP A 354 -1.37 -15.71 27.17
N GLU A 355 -1.70 -16.48 28.21
CA GLU A 355 -3.09 -16.73 28.62
C GLU A 355 -3.87 -15.47 29.03
N ASN A 356 -3.20 -14.35 29.37
CA ASN A 356 -3.89 -13.08 29.68
C ASN A 356 -4.56 -12.45 28.44
N TYR A 357 -4.18 -12.92 27.24
CA TYR A 357 -4.76 -12.49 25.97
C TYR A 357 -5.89 -13.40 25.48
N LYS A 358 -6.23 -14.46 26.22
CA LYS A 358 -7.36 -15.32 25.90
C LYS A 358 -8.66 -14.56 26.10
N LEU A 359 -9.49 -14.54 25.07
CA LEU A 359 -10.81 -13.89 25.07
C LEU A 359 -11.90 -14.95 25.16
N SER A 360 -12.90 -14.70 25.99
CA SER A 360 -14.15 -15.46 26.00
C SER A 360 -15.15 -14.90 24.98
N ILE A 361 -16.20 -15.65 24.65
CA ILE A 361 -17.31 -15.16 23.81
C ILE A 361 -17.97 -13.92 24.43
N ALA A 362 -18.10 -13.87 25.76
CA ALA A 362 -18.61 -12.69 26.46
C ALA A 362 -17.72 -11.46 26.22
N ASN A 363 -16.39 -11.64 26.24
CA ASN A 363 -15.45 -10.56 25.91
C ASN A 363 -15.63 -10.06 24.48
N ILE A 364 -15.78 -10.98 23.51
CA ILE A 364 -16.02 -10.63 22.11
C ILE A 364 -17.30 -9.80 21.96
N ASN A 365 -18.39 -10.20 22.61
CA ASN A 365 -19.67 -9.48 22.54
C ASN A 365 -19.57 -8.08 23.16
N VAL A 366 -18.89 -7.94 24.30
CA VAL A 366 -18.62 -6.63 24.92
C VAL A 366 -17.80 -5.73 23.99
N ILE A 367 -16.74 -6.26 23.38
CA ILE A 367 -15.90 -5.48 22.44
C ILE A 367 -16.72 -5.04 21.22
N LYS A 368 -17.50 -5.94 20.60
CA LYS A 368 -18.37 -5.60 19.46
C LYS A 368 -19.32 -4.45 19.82
N LYS A 369 -19.97 -4.54 20.99
CA LYS A 369 -20.90 -3.51 21.48
C LYS A 369 -20.19 -2.16 21.67
N LEU A 370 -19.04 -2.14 22.34
CA LEU A 370 -18.27 -0.91 22.58
C LEU A 370 -17.84 -0.21 21.28
N LEU A 371 -17.39 -0.98 20.29
CA LEU A 371 -16.97 -0.45 18.99
C LEU A 371 -18.15 0.12 18.21
N LEU A 372 -19.28 -0.59 18.20
CA LEU A 372 -20.52 -0.17 17.52
C LEU A 372 -21.08 1.12 18.12
N GLU A 373 -21.23 1.17 19.45
CA GLU A 373 -21.73 2.36 20.15
C GLU A 373 -20.84 3.58 19.88
N ARG A 374 -19.52 3.39 19.87
CA ARG A 374 -18.58 4.48 19.59
C ARG A 374 -18.68 4.98 18.15
N PHE A 375 -18.91 4.09 17.19
CA PHE A 375 -19.11 4.47 15.79
C PHE A 375 -20.41 5.24 15.59
N GLN A 376 -21.50 4.80 16.23
CA GLN A 376 -22.81 5.46 16.17
C GLN A 376 -22.77 6.87 16.78
N ARG A 377 -22.02 7.11 17.86
CA ARG A 377 -21.88 8.46 18.46
C ARG A 377 -21.12 9.48 17.60
N LYS A 378 -20.38 9.03 16.57
CA LYS A 378 -19.61 9.91 15.68
C LYS A 378 -20.35 10.31 14.41
N ARG A 379 -21.43 9.59 14.09
CA ARG A 379 -22.38 9.96 13.04
C ARG A 379 -23.41 10.90 13.64
#